data_AF-A0A317EW37-F1
#
_entry.id   AF-A0A317EW37-F1
#
_cell.length_a   1.000
_cell.length_b   1.000
_cell.length_c   1.000
_cell.angle_alpha   90.00
_cell.angle_beta   90.00
_cell.angle_gamma   90.00
#
_symmetry.space_group_name_H-M   'P 1'
#
loop_
_entity.id
_entity.type
_entity.pdbx_description
1 polymer ?
#
loop_
_entity_poly.entity_id
_entity_poly.type
_entity_poly.pdbx_seq_one_letter_code
_entity_poly.pdbx_strand_id
1 'polypeptide(L)' 'MNELINQLNYFFGDKSLEINLIGPAEINIVLKDQDDAPQLSQDLQNHIVQIVNEDTLAKINFVNGEGKTLDSFALNQ' A
#
# COMPACT_ATOMS: atom_id res chain seq x y z
N MET A 1 -0.02 -12.84 -2.22
CA MET A 1 -0.72 -11.66 -2.78
C MET A 1 -2.09 -11.42 -2.14
N ASN A 2 -3.02 -12.39 -2.15
CA ASN A 2 -4.31 -12.23 -1.45
C ASN A 2 -4.15 -11.93 0.05
N GLU A 3 -3.19 -12.57 0.73
CA GLU A 3 -2.88 -12.30 2.14
C GLU A 3 -2.39 -10.87 2.37
N LEU A 4 -1.50 -10.39 1.50
CA LEU A 4 -1.00 -9.00 1.51
C LEU A 4 -2.17 -8.02 1.37
N ILE A 5 -3.06 -8.23 0.40
CA ILE A 5 -4.25 -7.37 0.20
C ILE A 5 -5.16 -7.38 1.44
N ASN A 6 -5.38 -8.54 2.06
CA ASN A 6 -6.18 -8.62 3.28
C ASN A 6 -5.55 -7.86 4.45
N GLN A 7 -4.23 -7.94 4.59
CA GLN A 7 -3.49 -7.22 5.62
C GLN A 7 -3.47 -5.71 5.37
N LEU A 8 -3.33 -5.28 4.11
CA LEU A 8 -3.46 -3.89 3.73
C LEU A 8 -4.87 -3.37 4.05
N ASN A 9 -5.93 -4.10 3.70
CA ASN A 9 -7.30 -3.73 4.07
C ASN A 9 -7.47 -3.59 5.59
N TYR A 10 -6.87 -4.49 6.38
CA TYR A 10 -6.89 -4.40 7.84
C TYR A 10 -6.12 -3.19 8.37
N PHE A 11 -4.93 -2.91 7.81
CA PHE A 11 -4.07 -1.80 8.23
C PHE A 11 -4.70 -0.44 7.94
N PHE A 12 -5.26 -0.26 6.74
CA PHE A 12 -5.83 1.00 6.33
C PHE A 12 -7.24 1.23 6.87
N GLY A 13 -8.04 0.18 7.03
CA GLY A 13 -9.44 0.32 7.46
C GLY A 13 -10.17 1.39 6.63
N ASP A 14 -10.74 2.39 7.30
CA ASP A 14 -11.48 3.50 6.67
C ASP A 14 -10.60 4.59 6.03
N LYS A 15 -9.27 4.49 6.14
CA LYS A 15 -8.33 5.48 5.57
C LYS A 15 -8.09 5.28 4.07
N SER A 16 -8.25 4.06 3.57
CA SER A 16 -8.24 3.77 2.14
C SER A 16 -9.65 3.69 1.59
N LEU A 17 -9.86 4.24 0.40
CA LEU A 17 -11.08 4.04 -0.38
C LEU A 17 -11.07 2.67 -1.04
N GLU A 18 -9.94 2.32 -1.67
CA GLU A 18 -9.79 1.09 -2.43
C GLU A 18 -8.34 0.63 -2.44
N ILE A 19 -8.14 -0.69 -2.59
CA ILE A 19 -6.83 -1.30 -2.83
C ILE A 19 -6.94 -2.14 -4.11
N ASN A 20 -6.18 -1.74 -5.12
CA ASN A 20 -6.23 -2.30 -6.47
C ASN A 20 -4.89 -2.96 -6.83
N LEU A 21 -4.95 -4.21 -7.32
CA LEU A 21 -3.76 -4.89 -7.85
C LEU A 21 -3.53 -4.46 -9.31
N ILE A 22 -2.37 -3.88 -9.58
CA ILE A 22 -1.94 -3.46 -10.91
C ILE A 22 -0.89 -4.45 -11.42
N GLY A 23 -1.34 -5.53 -12.06
CA GLY A 23 -0.42 -6.57 -12.53
C GLY A 23 0.12 -7.48 -11.42
N PRO A 24 1.22 -8.21 -11.63
CA PRO A 24 1.60 -9.34 -10.77
C PRO A 24 2.21 -8.95 -9.43
N ALA A 25 2.73 -7.72 -9.29
CA ALA A 25 3.53 -7.29 -8.14
C ALA A 25 3.41 -5.79 -7.83
N GLU A 26 2.34 -5.13 -8.28
CA GLU A 26 2.13 -3.71 -7.98
C GLU A 26 0.72 -3.50 -7.41
N ILE A 27 0.62 -2.66 -6.38
CA ILE A 27 -0.61 -2.40 -5.63
C ILE A 27 -0.79 -0.89 -5.55
N ASN A 28 -1.98 -0.43 -5.92
CA ASN A 28 -2.41 0.95 -5.72
C ASN A 28 -3.36 1.02 -4.53
N ILE A 29 -3.01 1.84 -3.56
CA ILE A 29 -3.82 2.15 -2.38
C ILE A 29 -4.40 3.54 -2.61
N VAL A 30 -5.69 3.61 -2.86
CA VAL A 30 -6.41 4.86 -3.06
C VAL A 30 -6.72 5.45 -1.69
N LEU A 31 -6.10 6.56 -1.34
CA LEU A 31 -6.30 7.22 -0.05
C LEU A 31 -7.53 8.13 -0.06
N LYS A 32 -8.23 8.17 1.07
CA LYS A 32 -9.37 9.07 1.28
C LYS A 32 -8.90 10.51 1.52
N ASP A 33 -7.81 10.68 2.25
CA ASP A 33 -7.14 11.95 2.50
C ASP A 33 -5.72 11.92 1.91
N GLN A 34 -5.37 12.92 1.11
CA GLN A 34 -4.08 12.97 0.41
C GLN A 34 -2.96 13.48 1.33
N ASP A 35 -3.30 14.31 2.33
CA ASP A 35 -2.32 14.92 3.22
C ASP A 35 -1.64 13.88 4.13
N ASP A 36 -2.32 12.75 4.38
CA ASP A 36 -1.83 11.64 5.18
C ASP A 36 -0.88 10.68 4.40
N ALA A 37 -0.74 10.84 3.08
CA ALA A 37 -0.03 9.87 2.26
C ALA A 37 1.42 9.59 2.70
N PRO A 38 2.26 10.59 3.01
CA PRO A 38 3.64 10.34 3.44
C PRO A 38 3.71 9.61 4.79
N GLN A 39 2.85 9.98 5.75
CA GLN A 39 2.83 9.36 7.07
C GLN A 39 2.36 7.92 6.98
N LEU A 40 1.29 7.66 6.24
CA LEU A 40 0.74 6.32 6.05
C LEU A 40 1.67 5.39 5.28
N SER A 41 2.39 5.93 4.30
CA SER A 41 3.44 5.23 3.57
C SER A 41 4.54 4.77 4.53
N GLN A 42 5.04 5.67 5.37
CA GLN A 42 6.07 5.34 6.35
C GLN A 42 5.57 4.36 7.43
N ASP A 43 4.37 4.55 7.95
CA ASP A 43 3.77 3.65 8.94
C ASP A 43 3.59 2.25 8.37
N LEU A 44 3.12 2.15 7.12
CA LEU A 44 2.99 0.88 6.42
C LEU A 44 4.36 0.25 6.20
N GLN A 45 5.35 0.99 5.71
CA GLN A 45 6.70 0.48 5.49
C GLN A 45 7.31 -0.11 6.76
N ASN A 46 7.09 0.54 7.91
CA ASN A 46 7.55 0.06 9.22
C ASN A 46 6.83 -1.20 9.71
N HIS A 47 5.55 -1.37 9.38
CA HIS A 47 4.74 -2.52 9.82
C HIS A 47 4.81 -3.71 8.86
N ILE A 48 4.85 -3.44 7.56
CA ILE A 48 4.67 -4.44 6.50
C ILE A 48 5.82 -5.44 6.46
N VAL A 49 7.03 -5.04 6.86
CA VAL A 49 8.20 -5.93 6.99
C VAL A 49 8.00 -7.03 8.04
N GLN A 50 7.09 -6.86 9.00
CA GLN A 50 6.75 -7.89 9.99
C GLN A 50 5.67 -8.86 9.48
N ILE A 51 5.05 -8.51 8.35
CA ILE A 51 3.78 -9.05 7.89
C ILE A 51 3.96 -9.83 6.58
N VAL A 52 4.90 -9.41 5.74
CA VAL A 52 5.24 -10.06 4.46
C VAL A 52 6.49 -10.90 4.60
N ASN A 53 6.52 -12.04 3.91
CA ASN A 53 7.74 -12.86 3.83
C ASN A 53 8.86 -12.07 3.16
N GLU A 54 10.12 -12.34 3.53
CA GLU A 54 11.32 -11.72 2.95
C GLU A 54 11.43 -11.90 1.42
N ASP A 55 10.75 -12.89 0.86
CA ASP A 55 10.71 -13.13 -0.59
C ASP A 55 9.56 -12.38 -1.32
N THR A 56 8.73 -11.62 -0.59
CA THR A 56 7.58 -10.92 -1.17
C THR A 56 8.04 -9.67 -1.92
N LEU A 57 8.05 -9.75 -3.24
CA LEU A 57 8.31 -8.62 -4.12
C LEU A 57 6.98 -7.94 -4.48
N ALA A 58 6.78 -6.72 -3.99
CA ALA A 58 5.68 -5.88 -4.45
C ALA A 58 6.03 -4.39 -4.37
N LYS A 59 5.54 -3.61 -5.32
CA LYS A 59 5.55 -2.15 -5.28
C LYS A 59 4.21 -1.65 -4.77
N ILE A 60 4.24 -0.82 -3.73
CA ILE A 60 3.07 -0.20 -3.14
C ILE A 60 3.06 1.27 -3.57
N ASN A 61 2.01 1.69 -4.26
CA ASN A 61 1.75 3.09 -4.61
C ASN A 61 0.58 3.60 -3.79
N PHE A 62 0.75 4.78 -3.21
CA PHE A 62 -0.33 5.57 -2.65
C PHE A 62 -0.81 6.52 -3.73
N VAL A 63 -2.08 6.44 -4.07
CA VAL A 63 -2.69 7.25 -5.13
C VAL A 63 -3.87 8.03 -4.59
N ASN A 64 -4.17 9.16 -5.21
CA ASN A 64 -5.42 9.86 -4.96
C ASN A 64 -6.58 9.27 -5.79
N GLY A 65 -7.80 9.78 -5.60
CA GLY A 65 -8.99 9.36 -6.36
C GLY A 65 -8.92 9.57 -7.87
N GLU A 66 -7.95 10.35 -8.36
CA GLU A 66 -7.68 10.53 -9.80
C GLU A 66 -6.63 9.54 -10.33
N GLY A 67 -6.09 8.68 -9.47
CA GLY A 67 -5.03 7.72 -9.80
C GLY A 67 -3.62 8.34 -9.84
N LYS A 68 -3.45 9.59 -9.42
CA LYS A 68 -2.13 10.23 -9.33
C LYS A 68 -1.37 9.69 -8.13
N THR A 69 -0.14 9.22 -8.35
CA THR A 69 0.76 8.80 -7.28
C THR A 69 1.14 9.97 -6.38
N LEU A 70 0.87 9.81 -5.09
CA LEU A 70 1.26 10.71 -4.01
C LEU A 70 2.57 10.25 -3.38
N ASP A 71 2.71 8.94 -3.17
CA ASP A 71 3.93 8.32 -2.66
C ASP A 71 4.03 6.85 -3.14
N SER A 72 5.21 6.24 -3.05
CA SER A 72 5.39 4.82 -3.35
C SER A 72 6.65 4.25 -2.70
N PHE A 73 6.59 2.97 -2.35
CA PHE A 73 7.76 2.20 -1.94
C PHE A 73 7.71 0.77 -2.47
N ALA A 74 8.85 0.08 -2.47
CA ALA A 74 8.95 -1.33 -2.82
C ALA A 74 9.25 -2.18 -1.59
N LEU A 75 8.65 -3.36 -1.53
CA LEU A 75 8.99 -4.43 -0.59
C LEU A 75 10.23 -5.16 -1.11
N ASN A 76 11.23 -5.30 -0.25
CA ASN A 76 12.47 -6.07 -0.45
C ASN A 76 13.23 -5.76 -1.76
N GLN A 77 13.88 -4.58 -1.80
CA GLN A 77 14.95 -4.25 -2.74
C GLN A 77 16.26 -4.01 -2.00
#